data_AF-A0A1W9HIU5-F1
#
_entry.id   AF-A0A1W9HIU5-F1
#
_cell.length_a   1.000
_cell.length_b   1.000
_cell.length_c   1.000
_cell.angle_alpha   90.00
_cell.angle_beta   90.00
_cell.angle_gamma   90.00
#
_symmetry.space_group_name_H-M   'P 1'
#
loop_
_entity.id
_entity.type
_entity.pdbx_description
1 polymer ?
#
loop_
_entity_poly.entity_id
_entity_poly.type
_entity_poly.pdbx_seq_one_letter_code
_entity_poly.pdbx_strand_id
1 'polypeptide(L)'
;MTDQTTALIEKKSLTTARILTFIIFFTEAIAFFSFNRVGFKQLPQWPYATLSLIGMALWIFTVLKPKLSLKASQNITFTCLFMALAVATHQNLFMYRDGQMYQPFLGHKFIALAVGIMAPSLQRKGILLISLCGIIPVGMYYLLIPVEARRLIFRPEPWTTFMAAVVGMTILYHRMLEVKFEIAAIEATYAKKHAEHRTSTFLAIRDFVSTPLQTLILEAAILRKKFPQASADLDRLDGSIEKILELRKKFDEGDTAVSANVSIDANHVIESLRSKVGGKGKI
;
A
#
# COMPACT_ATOMS: atom_id res chain seq x y z
N MET A 1 9.09 8.59 5.45
CA MET A 1 8.10 8.85 4.36
C MET A 1 7.42 7.57 3.88
N THR A 2 8.14 6.45 3.84
CA THR A 2 7.61 5.07 3.80
C THR A 2 6.42 4.84 4.75
N ASP A 3 6.39 5.48 5.92
CA ASP A 3 5.27 5.32 6.88
C ASP A 3 3.92 5.88 6.40
N GLN A 4 3.88 7.01 5.68
CA GLN A 4 2.61 7.62 5.28
C GLN A 4 1.92 6.85 4.14
N THR A 5 2.69 6.37 3.18
CA THR A 5 2.19 5.53 2.08
C THR A 5 1.73 4.17 2.59
N THR A 6 2.53 3.56 3.47
CA THR A 6 2.17 2.30 4.12
C THR A 6 0.89 2.45 4.94
N ALA A 7 0.73 3.55 5.69
CA ALA A 7 -0.47 3.83 6.46
C ALA A 7 -1.73 4.02 5.59
N LEU A 8 -1.60 4.65 4.42
CA LEU A 8 -2.72 4.85 3.49
C LEU A 8 -3.18 3.51 2.88
N ILE A 9 -2.23 2.70 2.42
CA ILE A 9 -2.50 1.35 1.89
C ILE A 9 -3.13 0.47 2.98
N GLU A 10 -2.60 0.54 4.21
CA GLU A 10 -3.13 -0.21 5.36
C GLU A 10 -4.59 0.21 5.67
N LYS A 11 -4.88 1.51 5.67
CA LYS A 11 -6.24 2.03 5.90
C LYS A 11 -7.22 1.57 4.82
N LYS A 12 -6.83 1.60 3.54
CA LYS A 12 -7.68 1.14 2.42
C LYS A 12 -7.94 -0.37 2.47
N SER A 13 -6.92 -1.16 2.79
CA SER A 13 -7.04 -2.61 2.97
C SER A 13 -7.93 -2.96 4.17
N LEU A 14 -7.80 -2.24 5.29
CA LEU A 14 -8.64 -2.41 6.48
C LEU A 14 -10.11 -2.13 6.20
N THR A 15 -10.42 -1.05 5.48
CA THR A 15 -11.79 -0.72 5.07
C THR A 15 -12.38 -1.80 4.16
N THR A 16 -11.58 -2.30 3.20
CA THR A 16 -12.00 -3.39 2.30
C THR A 16 -12.31 -4.67 3.09
N ALA A 17 -11.45 -5.03 4.05
CA ALA A 17 -11.65 -6.19 4.92
C ALA A 17 -12.95 -6.09 5.74
N ARG A 18 -13.24 -4.91 6.30
CA ARG A 18 -14.47 -4.65 7.07
C ARG A 18 -15.74 -4.77 6.22
N ILE A 19 -15.73 -4.20 5.02
CA ILE A 19 -16.86 -4.27 4.08
C ILE A 19 -17.10 -5.71 3.64
N LEU A 20 -16.03 -6.45 3.31
CA LEU A 20 -16.17 -7.83 2.88
C LEU A 20 -16.72 -8.72 4.00
N THR A 21 -16.21 -8.53 5.22
CA THR A 21 -16.71 -9.26 6.40
C THR A 21 -18.20 -8.94 6.65
N PHE A 22 -18.63 -7.69 6.46
CA PHE A 22 -20.04 -7.31 6.54
C PHE A 22 -20.90 -8.06 5.51
N ILE A 23 -20.48 -8.05 4.24
CA ILE A 23 -21.21 -8.70 3.15
C ILE A 23 -21.36 -10.20 3.41
N ILE A 24 -20.32 -10.87 3.89
CA ILE A 24 -20.35 -12.30 4.24
C ILE A 24 -21.44 -12.56 5.30
N PHE A 25 -21.43 -11.83 6.41
CA PHE A 25 -22.41 -12.05 7.48
C PHE A 25 -23.83 -11.65 7.12
N PHE A 26 -23.98 -10.56 6.37
CA PHE A 26 -25.29 -10.14 5.90
C PHE A 26 -25.90 -11.19 4.96
N THR A 27 -25.09 -11.79 4.08
CA THR A 27 -25.54 -12.84 3.16
C THR A 27 -25.87 -14.13 3.92
N GLU A 28 -25.08 -14.52 4.92
CA GLU A 28 -25.41 -15.66 5.78
C GLU A 28 -26.70 -15.45 6.58
N ALA A 29 -26.91 -14.26 7.14
CA ALA A 29 -28.13 -13.94 7.87
C ALA A 29 -29.36 -14.03 6.94
N ILE A 30 -29.29 -13.49 5.73
CA ILE A 30 -30.35 -13.60 4.73
C ILE A 30 -30.61 -15.07 4.37
N ALA A 31 -29.55 -15.86 4.17
CA ALA A 31 -29.67 -17.28 3.89
C ALA A 31 -30.39 -18.00 5.04
N PHE A 32 -29.98 -17.76 6.29
CA PHE A 32 -30.62 -18.32 7.48
C PHE A 32 -32.12 -18.00 7.56
N PHE A 33 -32.50 -16.74 7.36
CA PHE A 33 -33.91 -16.34 7.34
C PHE A 33 -34.70 -16.96 6.18
N SER A 34 -34.08 -17.07 5.01
CA SER A 34 -34.70 -17.67 3.83
C SER A 34 -34.95 -19.17 4.02
N PHE A 35 -33.98 -19.89 4.58
CA PHE A 35 -34.12 -21.32 4.91
C PHE A 35 -35.23 -21.59 5.92
N ASN A 36 -35.38 -20.70 6.91
CA ASN A 36 -36.47 -20.79 7.88
C ASN A 36 -37.85 -20.66 7.26
N ARG A 37 -37.96 -19.85 6.20
CA ARG A 37 -39.24 -19.60 5.50
C ARG A 37 -39.64 -20.77 4.59
N VAL A 38 -38.67 -21.50 4.04
CA VAL A 38 -38.89 -22.60 3.06
C VAL A 38 -39.24 -23.94 3.72
N GLY A 39 -39.30 -24.01 5.07
CA GLY A 39 -39.88 -25.17 5.76
C GLY A 39 -38.89 -26.27 6.15
N PHE A 40 -37.58 -25.98 6.19
CA PHE A 40 -36.55 -26.86 6.75
C PHE A 40 -36.61 -26.93 8.30
N LYS A 41 -37.78 -27.28 8.85
CA LYS A 41 -38.04 -27.34 10.29
C LYS A 41 -37.32 -28.50 11.00
N GLN A 42 -36.84 -29.50 10.26
CA GLN A 42 -36.27 -30.72 10.83
C GLN A 42 -34.76 -30.62 11.12
N LEU A 43 -34.07 -29.59 10.63
CA LEU A 43 -32.63 -29.44 10.87
C LEU A 43 -32.39 -28.70 12.20
N PRO A 44 -31.47 -29.16 13.06
CA PRO A 44 -31.05 -28.40 14.23
C PRO A 44 -30.41 -27.09 13.76
N GLN A 45 -31.16 -25.99 13.88
CA GLN A 45 -30.75 -24.68 13.37
C GLN A 45 -29.81 -23.93 14.30
N TRP A 46 -29.71 -24.37 15.55
CA TRP A 46 -28.93 -23.69 16.58
C TRP A 46 -27.43 -23.56 16.25
N PRO A 47 -26.72 -24.51 15.59
CA PRO A 47 -25.32 -24.33 15.25
C PRO A 47 -25.10 -23.21 14.21
N TYR A 48 -26.07 -23.00 13.33
CA TYR A 48 -26.06 -21.93 12.34
C TYR A 48 -26.25 -20.58 13.02
N ALA A 49 -27.27 -20.49 13.87
CA ALA A 49 -27.54 -19.29 14.64
C ALA A 49 -26.33 -18.91 15.52
N THR A 50 -25.70 -19.88 16.19
CA THR A 50 -24.52 -19.61 17.03
C THR A 50 -23.31 -19.16 16.20
N LEU A 51 -23.01 -19.81 15.08
CA LEU A 51 -21.87 -19.43 14.23
C LEU A 51 -22.08 -18.08 13.55
N SER A 52 -23.29 -17.80 13.07
CA SER A 52 -23.63 -16.48 12.52
C SER A 52 -23.60 -15.39 13.60
N LEU A 53 -24.04 -15.67 14.83
CA LEU A 53 -23.93 -14.73 15.96
C LEU A 53 -22.48 -14.47 16.37
N ILE A 54 -21.66 -15.52 16.47
CA ILE A 54 -20.21 -15.40 16.76
C ILE A 54 -19.54 -14.55 15.68
N GLY A 55 -19.84 -14.86 14.42
CA GLY A 55 -19.30 -14.14 13.29
C GLY A 55 -19.73 -12.67 13.23
N MET A 56 -21.01 -12.40 13.47
CA MET A 56 -21.54 -11.03 13.58
C MET A 56 -20.90 -10.28 14.76
N ALA A 57 -20.71 -10.94 15.91
CA ALA A 57 -20.01 -10.36 17.06
C ALA A 57 -18.55 -10.05 16.74
N LEU A 58 -17.84 -10.95 16.05
CA LEU A 58 -16.47 -10.73 15.57
C LEU A 58 -16.41 -9.57 14.58
N TRP A 59 -17.37 -9.46 13.66
CA TRP A 59 -17.46 -8.34 12.75
C TRP A 59 -17.72 -7.01 13.48
N ILE A 60 -18.72 -6.97 14.36
CA ILE A 60 -19.03 -5.80 15.19
C ILE A 60 -17.78 -5.39 15.97
N PHE A 61 -17.05 -6.34 16.55
CA PHE A 61 -15.79 -6.09 17.23
C PHE A 61 -14.75 -5.42 16.31
N THR A 62 -14.61 -5.87 15.05
CA THR A 62 -13.69 -5.24 14.08
C THR A 62 -14.07 -3.81 13.68
N VAL A 63 -15.37 -3.50 13.69
CA VAL A 63 -15.90 -2.17 13.38
C VAL A 63 -15.75 -1.24 14.59
N LEU A 64 -16.11 -1.72 15.78
CA LEU A 64 -16.07 -0.94 17.03
C LEU A 64 -14.64 -0.66 17.52
N LYS A 65 -13.64 -1.42 17.08
CA LYS A 65 -12.23 -1.20 17.41
C LYS A 65 -11.47 -0.67 16.18
N PRO A 66 -11.57 0.65 15.88
CA PRO A 66 -10.94 1.25 14.70
C PRO A 66 -9.42 1.10 14.69
N LYS A 67 -8.79 0.94 15.87
CA LYS A 67 -7.35 0.76 16.08
C LYS A 67 -6.84 -0.68 15.93
N LEU A 68 -7.66 -1.62 15.49
CA LEU A 68 -7.20 -2.99 15.21
C LEU A 68 -6.13 -2.96 14.12
N SER A 69 -5.02 -3.66 14.38
CA SER A 69 -3.99 -3.90 13.35
C SER A 69 -4.61 -4.61 12.15
N LEU A 70 -4.15 -4.28 10.94
CA LEU A 70 -4.58 -4.95 9.71
C LEU A 70 -4.47 -6.48 9.82
N LYS A 71 -3.38 -6.98 10.44
CA LYS A 71 -3.16 -8.42 10.66
C LYS A 71 -4.28 -9.05 11.49
N ALA A 72 -4.71 -8.37 12.55
CA ALA A 72 -5.79 -8.85 13.41
C ALA A 72 -7.13 -8.85 12.67
N SER A 73 -7.44 -7.79 11.93
CA SER A 73 -8.65 -7.74 11.11
C SER A 73 -8.68 -8.85 10.06
N GLN A 74 -7.55 -9.11 9.40
CA GLN A 74 -7.44 -10.18 8.40
C GLN A 74 -7.62 -11.55 9.02
N ASN A 75 -6.96 -11.82 10.14
CA ASN A 75 -7.12 -13.08 10.88
C ASN A 75 -8.58 -13.29 11.29
N ILE A 76 -9.27 -12.25 11.76
CA ILE A 76 -10.70 -12.33 12.10
C ILE A 76 -11.51 -12.68 10.86
N THR A 77 -11.32 -11.99 9.74
CA THR A 77 -12.06 -12.33 8.50
C THR A 77 -11.78 -13.75 8.02
N PHE A 78 -10.54 -14.24 8.15
CA PHE A 78 -10.22 -15.63 7.85
C PHE A 78 -10.94 -16.60 8.76
N THR A 79 -10.91 -16.39 10.07
CA THR A 79 -11.63 -17.22 11.03
C THR A 79 -13.11 -17.27 10.69
N CYS A 80 -13.71 -16.13 10.36
CA CYS A 80 -15.10 -16.03 9.90
C CYS A 80 -15.36 -16.84 8.62
N LEU A 81 -14.49 -16.72 7.62
CA LEU A 81 -14.58 -17.46 6.36
C LEU A 81 -14.46 -18.98 6.56
N PHE A 82 -13.57 -19.44 7.45
CA PHE A 82 -13.43 -20.87 7.77
C PHE A 82 -14.64 -21.40 8.55
N MET A 83 -15.20 -20.60 9.47
CA MET A 83 -16.47 -20.95 10.11
C MET A 83 -17.60 -21.08 9.09
N ALA A 84 -17.74 -20.11 8.18
CA ALA A 84 -18.71 -20.15 7.08
C ALA A 84 -18.56 -21.41 6.21
N LEU A 85 -17.31 -21.81 5.90
CA LEU A 85 -17.03 -23.04 5.17
C LEU A 85 -17.46 -24.30 5.95
N ALA A 86 -17.19 -24.37 7.26
CA ALA A 86 -17.60 -25.49 8.09
C ALA A 86 -19.14 -25.62 8.12
N VAL A 87 -19.82 -24.49 8.26
CA VAL A 87 -21.29 -24.37 8.19
C VAL A 87 -21.82 -24.89 6.86
N ALA A 88 -21.30 -24.38 5.74
CA ALA A 88 -21.72 -24.79 4.39
C ALA A 88 -21.47 -26.29 4.14
N THR A 89 -20.34 -26.83 4.63
CA THR A 89 -20.03 -28.25 4.51
C THR A 89 -21.03 -29.10 5.29
N HIS A 90 -21.40 -28.65 6.50
CA HIS A 90 -22.41 -29.33 7.31
C HIS A 90 -23.80 -29.32 6.65
N GLN A 91 -24.21 -28.22 6.02
CA GLN A 91 -25.46 -28.14 5.25
C GLN A 91 -25.48 -29.13 4.10
N ASN A 92 -24.40 -29.15 3.32
CA ASN A 92 -24.27 -30.05 2.18
C ASN A 92 -24.39 -31.53 2.59
N LEU A 93 -23.87 -31.91 3.76
CA LEU A 93 -24.01 -33.26 4.29
C LEU A 93 -25.47 -33.62 4.59
N PHE A 94 -26.24 -32.69 5.14
CA PHE A 94 -27.67 -32.92 5.39
C PHE A 94 -28.46 -33.01 4.10
N MET A 95 -28.26 -32.07 3.16
CA MET A 95 -28.93 -32.10 1.86
C MET A 95 -28.65 -33.40 1.11
N TYR A 96 -27.40 -33.90 1.18
CA TYR A 96 -27.04 -35.21 0.64
C TYR A 96 -27.82 -36.35 1.29
N ARG A 97 -27.93 -36.38 2.63
CA ARG A 97 -28.68 -37.42 3.37
C ARG A 97 -30.17 -37.44 3.01
N ASP A 98 -30.74 -36.26 2.77
CA ASP A 98 -32.16 -36.10 2.41
C ASP A 98 -32.42 -36.31 0.91
N GLY A 99 -31.40 -36.70 0.13
CA GLY A 99 -31.51 -36.90 -1.31
C GLY A 99 -31.75 -35.61 -2.10
N GLN A 100 -31.51 -34.45 -1.49
CA GLN A 100 -31.68 -33.15 -2.12
C GLN A 100 -30.44 -32.74 -2.92
N MET A 101 -30.65 -31.87 -3.90
CA MET A 101 -29.53 -31.28 -4.63
C MET A 101 -28.70 -30.38 -3.73
N TYR A 102 -27.37 -30.46 -3.83
CA TYR A 102 -26.46 -29.71 -2.96
C TYR A 102 -25.26 -29.12 -3.75
N GLN A 103 -24.54 -28.19 -3.12
CA GLN A 103 -23.39 -27.47 -3.70
C GLN A 103 -22.16 -27.58 -2.79
N PRO A 104 -21.37 -28.67 -2.90
CA PRO A 104 -20.35 -29.03 -1.91
C PRO A 104 -19.26 -27.98 -1.73
N PHE A 105 -18.96 -27.21 -2.77
CA PHE A 105 -17.76 -26.37 -2.81
C PHE A 105 -18.06 -24.88 -2.81
N LEU A 106 -19.30 -24.48 -2.51
CA LEU A 106 -19.71 -23.08 -2.49
C LEU A 106 -18.80 -22.23 -1.56
N GLY A 107 -18.47 -22.73 -0.37
CA GLY A 107 -17.58 -22.03 0.56
C GLY A 107 -16.16 -21.82 0.00
N HIS A 108 -15.64 -22.75 -0.79
CA HIS A 108 -14.31 -22.62 -1.42
C HIS A 108 -14.29 -21.47 -2.45
N LYS A 109 -15.38 -21.29 -3.21
CA LYS A 109 -15.54 -20.16 -4.15
C LYS A 109 -15.48 -18.83 -3.40
N PHE A 110 -16.24 -18.71 -2.32
CA PHE A 110 -16.27 -17.49 -1.51
C PHE A 110 -14.93 -17.19 -0.87
N ILE A 111 -14.24 -18.20 -0.33
CA ILE A 111 -12.90 -18.02 0.22
C ILE A 111 -11.93 -17.53 -0.87
N ALA A 112 -11.92 -18.17 -2.04
CA ALA A 112 -11.01 -17.79 -3.11
C ALA A 112 -11.22 -16.33 -3.56
N LEU A 113 -12.47 -15.92 -3.74
CA LEU A 113 -12.83 -14.55 -4.12
C LEU A 113 -12.53 -13.55 -3.00
N ALA A 114 -12.91 -13.87 -1.76
CA ALA A 114 -12.65 -13.05 -0.58
C ALA A 114 -11.15 -12.75 -0.43
N VAL A 115 -10.32 -13.79 -0.55
CA VAL A 115 -8.86 -13.68 -0.46
C VAL A 115 -8.29 -12.82 -1.57
N GLY A 116 -8.78 -12.99 -2.81
CA GLY A 116 -8.40 -12.15 -3.94
C GLY A 116 -8.69 -10.67 -3.69
N ILE A 117 -9.84 -10.36 -3.10
CA ILE A 117 -10.25 -8.98 -2.80
C ILE A 117 -9.45 -8.38 -1.63
N MET A 118 -9.17 -9.15 -0.56
CA MET A 118 -8.61 -8.63 0.68
C MET A 118 -7.11 -8.26 0.61
N ALA A 119 -6.33 -8.89 -0.26
CA ALA A 119 -4.88 -8.75 -0.25
C ALA A 119 -4.38 -7.64 -1.20
N PRO A 120 -3.32 -6.94 -0.76
CA PRO A 120 -1.98 -7.42 -1.11
C PRO A 120 -1.05 -7.72 0.09
N SER A 121 -1.43 -7.52 1.35
CA SER A 121 -0.51 -7.78 2.50
C SER A 121 -0.19 -9.25 2.76
N LEU A 122 -0.84 -10.17 2.03
CA LEU A 122 -0.81 -11.62 2.27
C LEU A 122 -0.33 -12.41 1.05
N GLN A 123 0.37 -11.79 0.09
CA GLN A 123 0.66 -12.38 -1.25
C GLN A 123 0.93 -13.89 -1.24
N ARG A 124 1.91 -14.37 -0.46
CA ARG A 124 2.24 -15.81 -0.37
C ARG A 124 1.12 -16.65 0.22
N LYS A 125 0.52 -16.20 1.33
CA LYS A 125 -0.58 -16.91 2.01
C LYS A 125 -1.85 -16.91 1.16
N GLY A 126 -2.12 -15.80 0.46
CA GLY A 126 -3.27 -15.65 -0.43
C GLY A 126 -3.16 -16.55 -1.65
N ILE A 127 -2.00 -16.58 -2.32
CA ILE A 127 -1.72 -17.50 -3.43
C ILE A 127 -1.92 -18.94 -2.98
N LEU A 128 -1.31 -19.33 -1.85
CA LEU A 128 -1.44 -20.67 -1.31
C LEU A 128 -2.91 -21.03 -1.03
N LEU A 129 -3.63 -20.16 -0.33
CA LEU A 129 -5.01 -20.42 0.05
C LEU A 129 -5.97 -20.50 -1.16
N ILE A 130 -5.85 -19.59 -2.12
CA ILE A 130 -6.64 -19.63 -3.37
C ILE A 130 -6.32 -20.92 -4.14
N SER A 131 -5.04 -21.30 -4.22
CA SER A 131 -4.63 -22.53 -4.91
C SER A 131 -5.22 -23.78 -4.23
N LEU A 132 -5.19 -23.84 -2.90
CA LEU A 132 -5.84 -24.90 -2.13
C LEU A 132 -7.35 -24.94 -2.39
N CYS A 133 -8.02 -23.78 -2.44
CA CYS A 133 -9.45 -23.69 -2.77
C CYS A 133 -9.78 -24.13 -4.21
N GLY A 134 -8.83 -24.09 -5.14
CA GLY A 134 -9.01 -24.64 -6.49
C GLY A 134 -8.71 -26.14 -6.58
N ILE A 135 -7.63 -26.59 -5.93
CA ILE A 135 -7.12 -27.97 -6.07
C ILE A 135 -7.88 -28.96 -5.18
N ILE A 136 -8.15 -28.61 -3.92
CA ILE A 136 -8.80 -29.51 -2.96
C ILE A 136 -10.18 -29.93 -3.47
N PRO A 137 -11.09 -29.04 -3.91
CA PRO A 137 -12.40 -29.43 -4.44
C PRO A 137 -12.33 -30.40 -5.63
N VAL A 138 -11.36 -30.22 -6.53
CA VAL A 138 -11.14 -31.13 -7.66
C VAL A 138 -10.73 -32.51 -7.16
N GLY A 139 -9.76 -32.58 -6.25
CA GLY A 139 -9.34 -33.84 -5.63
C GLY A 139 -10.47 -34.52 -4.86
N MET A 140 -11.20 -33.78 -4.02
CA MET A 140 -12.35 -34.30 -3.28
C MET A 140 -13.43 -34.85 -4.23
N TYR A 141 -13.74 -34.14 -5.31
CA TYR A 141 -14.76 -34.56 -6.27
C TYR A 141 -14.42 -35.90 -6.92
N TYR A 142 -13.19 -36.08 -7.40
CA TYR A 142 -12.79 -37.28 -8.13
C TYR A 142 -12.41 -38.46 -7.23
N LEU A 143 -11.82 -38.20 -6.06
CA LEU A 143 -11.24 -39.23 -5.19
C LEU A 143 -12.13 -39.63 -4.01
N LEU A 144 -12.92 -38.69 -3.45
CA LEU A 144 -13.62 -38.92 -2.19
C LEU A 144 -15.14 -39.00 -2.34
N ILE A 145 -15.74 -38.26 -3.28
CA ILE A 145 -17.20 -38.25 -3.46
C ILE A 145 -17.64 -39.47 -4.28
N PRO A 146 -18.51 -40.35 -3.74
CA PRO A 146 -19.06 -41.50 -4.46
C PRO A 146 -19.84 -41.10 -5.72
N VAL A 147 -19.88 -41.98 -6.72
CA VAL A 147 -20.54 -41.71 -8.01
C VAL A 147 -22.04 -41.42 -7.84
N GLU A 148 -22.67 -42.06 -6.86
CA GLU A 148 -24.08 -41.89 -6.52
C GLU A 148 -24.34 -40.48 -5.99
N ALA A 149 -23.47 -39.99 -5.11
CA ALA A 149 -23.56 -38.65 -4.55
C ALA A 149 -23.36 -37.55 -5.61
N ARG A 150 -22.52 -37.82 -6.64
CA ARG A 150 -22.28 -36.87 -7.74
C ARG A 150 -23.54 -36.55 -8.55
N ARG A 151 -24.52 -37.44 -8.59
CA ARG A 151 -25.79 -37.22 -9.30
C ARG A 151 -26.68 -36.16 -8.64
N LEU A 152 -26.48 -35.92 -7.35
CA LEU A 152 -27.20 -34.91 -6.57
C LEU A 152 -26.47 -33.56 -6.55
N ILE A 153 -25.27 -33.46 -7.13
CA ILE A 153 -24.54 -32.20 -7.16
C ILE A 153 -25.13 -31.27 -8.22
N PHE A 154 -25.46 -30.05 -7.82
CA PHE A 154 -25.90 -29.02 -8.75
C PHE A 154 -24.75 -28.66 -9.73
N ARG A 155 -25.06 -28.65 -11.03
CA ARG A 155 -24.16 -28.36 -12.18
C ARG A 155 -23.09 -27.27 -11.89
N PRO A 156 -21.98 -27.21 -12.65
CA PRO A 156 -21.00 -28.25 -12.96
C PRO A 156 -19.79 -28.12 -12.01
N GLU A 157 -19.88 -28.70 -10.83
CA GLU A 157 -18.72 -28.90 -9.94
C GLU A 157 -17.84 -30.05 -10.47
N PRO A 158 -16.51 -30.00 -10.29
CA PRO A 158 -15.72 -29.03 -9.52
C PRO A 158 -15.25 -27.81 -10.34
N TRP A 159 -15.55 -27.78 -11.64
CA TRP A 159 -14.95 -26.81 -12.57
C TRP A 159 -15.35 -25.37 -12.29
N THR A 160 -16.58 -25.12 -11.83
CA THR A 160 -16.96 -23.75 -11.42
C THR A 160 -16.18 -23.27 -10.21
N THR A 161 -15.84 -24.16 -9.28
CA THR A 161 -14.99 -23.81 -8.13
C THR A 161 -13.57 -23.51 -8.56
N PHE A 162 -13.02 -24.33 -9.47
CA PHE A 162 -11.72 -24.06 -10.06
C PHE A 162 -11.69 -22.70 -10.78
N MET A 163 -12.72 -22.38 -11.58
CA MET A 163 -12.83 -21.07 -12.24
C MET A 163 -12.96 -19.91 -11.25
N ALA A 164 -13.69 -20.08 -10.14
CA ALA A 164 -13.72 -19.08 -9.08
C ALA A 164 -12.33 -18.86 -8.45
N ALA A 165 -11.53 -19.92 -8.29
CA ALA A 165 -10.15 -19.80 -7.83
C ALA A 165 -9.26 -19.07 -8.85
N VAL A 166 -9.42 -19.34 -10.15
CA VAL A 166 -8.73 -18.60 -11.21
C VAL A 166 -9.10 -17.12 -11.16
N VAL A 167 -10.38 -16.78 -11.04
CA VAL A 167 -10.84 -15.38 -10.91
C VAL A 167 -10.25 -14.74 -9.66
N GLY A 168 -10.29 -15.41 -8.51
CA GLY A 168 -9.68 -14.93 -7.27
C GLY A 168 -8.18 -14.67 -7.43
N MET A 169 -7.46 -15.54 -8.14
CA MET A 169 -6.04 -15.38 -8.45
C MET A 169 -5.79 -14.19 -9.37
N THR A 170 -6.60 -13.99 -10.40
CA THR A 170 -6.50 -12.83 -11.31
C THR A 170 -6.73 -11.53 -10.56
N ILE A 171 -7.73 -11.46 -9.68
CA ILE A 171 -7.97 -10.29 -8.82
C ILE A 171 -6.75 -10.03 -7.92
N LEU A 172 -6.22 -11.07 -7.27
CA LEU A 172 -5.03 -10.97 -6.43
C LEU A 172 -3.83 -10.43 -7.22
N TYR A 173 -3.59 -10.96 -8.40
CA TYR A 173 -2.50 -10.55 -9.27
C TYR A 173 -2.64 -9.09 -9.71
N HIS A 174 -3.83 -8.67 -10.14
CA HIS A 174 -4.11 -7.28 -10.51
C HIS A 174 -3.83 -6.33 -9.34
N ARG A 175 -4.27 -6.68 -8.13
CA ARG A 175 -4.00 -5.87 -6.93
C ARG A 175 -2.53 -5.81 -6.56
N MET A 176 -1.79 -6.89 -6.76
CA MET A 176 -0.34 -6.90 -6.58
C MET A 176 0.35 -5.94 -7.55
N LEU A 177 -0.13 -5.85 -8.80
CA LEU A 177 0.38 -4.88 -9.78
C LEU A 177 0.01 -3.44 -9.41
N GLU A 178 -1.25 -3.19 -9.04
CA GLU A 178 -1.71 -1.87 -8.60
C GLU A 178 -0.82 -1.29 -7.49
N VAL A 179 -0.51 -2.08 -6.47
CA VAL A 179 0.35 -1.62 -5.37
C VAL A 179 1.78 -1.34 -5.84
N LYS A 180 2.34 -2.15 -6.74
CA LYS A 180 3.66 -1.89 -7.31
C LYS A 180 3.67 -0.57 -8.09
N PHE A 181 2.63 -0.32 -8.89
CA PHE A 181 2.50 0.92 -9.65
C PHE A 181 2.25 2.13 -8.76
N GLU A 182 1.46 2.00 -7.70
CA GLU A 182 1.22 3.07 -6.74
C GLU A 182 2.52 3.47 -6.02
N ILE A 183 3.31 2.48 -5.57
CA ILE A 183 4.63 2.74 -4.97
C ILE A 183 5.56 3.43 -5.96
N ALA A 184 5.67 2.92 -7.20
CA ALA A 184 6.53 3.50 -8.23
C ALA A 184 6.11 4.92 -8.62
N ALA A 185 4.81 5.18 -8.73
CA ALA A 185 4.28 6.52 -9.02
C ALA A 185 4.60 7.50 -7.88
N ILE A 186 4.47 7.05 -6.63
CA ILE A 186 4.80 7.87 -5.47
C ILE A 186 6.31 8.17 -5.44
N GLU A 187 7.18 7.18 -5.66
CA GLU A 187 8.64 7.38 -5.76
C GLU A 187 9.00 8.38 -6.87
N ALA A 188 8.38 8.28 -8.04
CA ALA A 188 8.59 9.22 -9.14
C ALA A 188 8.15 10.65 -8.78
N THR A 189 7.00 10.81 -8.13
CA THR A 189 6.54 12.14 -7.68
C THR A 189 7.46 12.76 -6.63
N TYR A 190 8.03 11.95 -5.73
CA TYR A 190 9.01 12.43 -4.77
C TYR A 190 10.33 12.83 -5.43
N ALA A 191 10.83 12.01 -6.35
CA ALA A 191 12.05 12.33 -7.10
C ALA A 191 11.90 13.68 -7.84
N LYS A 192 10.74 13.89 -8.50
CA LYS A 192 10.42 15.14 -9.17
C LYS A 192 10.38 16.32 -8.21
N LYS A 193 9.68 16.20 -7.08
CA LYS A 193 9.57 17.28 -6.09
C LYS A 193 10.92 17.63 -5.46
N HIS A 194 11.79 16.64 -5.24
CA HIS A 194 13.14 16.88 -4.75
C HIS A 194 14.01 17.59 -5.78
N ALA A 195 13.89 17.24 -7.06
CA ALA A 195 14.58 17.95 -8.14
C ALA A 195 14.11 19.41 -8.24
N GLU A 196 12.80 19.65 -8.27
CA GLU A 196 12.21 21.00 -8.31
C GLU A 196 12.65 21.86 -7.12
N HIS A 197 12.65 21.30 -5.91
CA HIS A 197 13.08 22.04 -4.72
C HIS A 197 14.56 22.43 -4.82
N ARG A 198 15.44 21.50 -5.24
CA ARG A 198 16.86 21.80 -5.46
C ARG A 198 17.04 22.92 -6.48
N THR A 199 16.37 22.84 -7.63
CA THR A 199 16.43 23.90 -8.65
C THR A 199 15.98 25.25 -8.08
N SER A 200 14.88 25.28 -7.31
CA SER A 200 14.40 26.52 -6.69
C SER A 200 15.39 27.11 -5.67
N THR A 201 16.05 26.26 -4.88
CA THR A 201 17.07 26.69 -3.92
C THR A 201 18.32 27.20 -4.63
N PHE A 202 18.77 26.51 -5.69
CA PHE A 202 19.90 26.96 -6.49
C PHE A 202 19.63 28.31 -7.17
N LEU A 203 18.42 28.50 -7.73
CA LEU A 203 18.01 29.78 -8.29
C LEU A 203 17.96 30.88 -7.22
N ALA A 204 17.40 30.60 -6.05
CA ALA A 204 17.37 31.55 -4.94
C ALA A 204 18.78 31.93 -4.44
N ILE A 205 19.70 30.96 -4.36
CA ILE A 205 21.11 31.23 -3.99
C ILE A 205 21.78 32.08 -5.07
N ARG A 206 21.57 31.76 -6.35
CA ARG A 206 22.12 32.54 -7.48
C ARG A 206 21.66 33.99 -7.42
N ASP A 207 20.36 34.19 -7.23
CA ASP A 207 19.75 35.52 -7.17
C ASP A 207 20.25 36.27 -5.92
N PHE A 208 20.35 35.59 -4.76
CA PHE A 208 20.88 36.17 -3.53
C PHE A 208 22.36 36.57 -3.64
N VAL A 209 23.21 35.80 -4.33
CA VAL A 209 24.65 36.10 -4.45
C VAL A 209 24.92 37.20 -5.47
N SER A 210 24.03 37.39 -6.46
CA SER A 210 24.23 38.38 -7.53
C SER A 210 24.29 39.84 -7.03
N THR A 211 23.44 40.22 -6.07
CA THR A 211 23.34 41.61 -5.60
C THR A 211 24.51 42.00 -4.68
N PRO A 212 24.87 41.22 -3.63
CA PRO A 212 26.01 41.53 -2.77
C PRO A 212 27.35 41.50 -3.51
N LEU A 213 27.49 40.64 -4.52
CA LEU A 213 28.70 40.60 -5.35
C LEU A 213 28.86 41.87 -6.18
N GLN A 214 27.76 42.37 -6.77
CA GLN A 214 27.77 43.67 -7.46
C GLN A 214 28.12 44.81 -6.50
N THR A 215 27.59 44.78 -5.28
CA THR A 215 27.94 45.74 -4.24
C THR A 215 29.43 45.68 -3.87
N LEU A 216 29.99 44.48 -3.68
CA LEU A 216 31.42 44.27 -3.38
C LEU A 216 32.33 44.79 -4.50
N ILE A 217 31.98 44.52 -5.77
CA ILE A 217 32.71 45.04 -6.93
C ILE A 217 32.68 46.57 -6.95
N LEU A 218 31.52 47.17 -6.66
CA LEU A 218 31.35 48.63 -6.63
C LEU A 218 32.14 49.27 -5.48
N GLU A 219 32.08 48.70 -4.27
CA GLU A 219 32.82 49.18 -3.12
C GLU A 219 34.33 49.06 -3.31
N ALA A 220 34.81 47.94 -3.87
CA ALA A 220 36.21 47.76 -4.23
C ALA A 220 36.68 48.83 -5.22
N ALA A 221 35.89 49.12 -6.26
CA ALA A 221 36.19 50.18 -7.23
C ALA A 221 36.23 51.58 -6.58
N ILE A 222 35.32 51.88 -5.65
CA ILE A 222 35.31 53.15 -4.91
C ILE A 222 36.53 53.28 -3.99
N LEU A 223 36.87 52.22 -3.25
CA LEU A 223 38.03 52.17 -2.35
C LEU A 223 39.35 52.39 -3.12
N ARG A 224 39.49 51.77 -4.30
CA ARG A 224 40.67 51.94 -5.17
C ARG A 224 40.83 53.37 -5.65
N LYS A 225 39.73 54.06 -5.96
CA LYS A 225 39.75 55.47 -6.35
C LYS A 225 40.12 56.40 -5.18
N LYS A 226 39.67 56.08 -3.96
CA LYS A 226 39.90 56.93 -2.77
C LYS A 226 41.28 56.72 -2.14
N PHE A 227 41.84 55.52 -2.19
CA PHE A 227 43.09 55.17 -1.51
C PHE A 227 44.09 54.49 -2.47
N PRO A 228 44.75 55.25 -3.37
CA PRO A 228 45.69 54.69 -4.35
C PRO A 228 46.89 53.98 -3.69
N GLN A 229 47.21 54.34 -2.46
CA GLN A 229 48.38 53.87 -1.73
C GLN A 229 48.18 52.48 -1.08
N ALA A 230 46.93 51.99 -1.01
CA ALA A 230 46.58 50.67 -0.47
C ALA A 230 46.47 49.58 -1.55
N SER A 231 47.19 49.75 -2.68
CA SER A 231 47.05 48.92 -3.88
C SER A 231 47.20 47.41 -3.62
N ALA A 232 48.17 47.01 -2.80
CA ALA A 232 48.46 45.60 -2.54
C ALA A 232 47.32 44.83 -1.85
N ASP A 233 46.57 45.47 -0.96
CA ASP A 233 45.43 44.83 -0.27
C ASP A 233 44.17 44.84 -1.14
N LEU A 234 44.00 45.88 -1.98
CA LEU A 234 42.92 45.96 -2.96
C LEU A 234 43.09 44.93 -4.09
N ASP A 235 44.31 44.67 -4.54
CA ASP A 235 44.59 43.64 -5.55
C ASP A 235 44.26 42.22 -5.03
N ARG A 236 44.45 41.97 -3.73
CA ARG A 236 44.01 40.70 -3.08
C ARG A 236 42.49 40.58 -3.01
N LEU A 237 41.79 41.69 -2.78
CA LEU A 237 40.33 41.76 -2.75
C LEU A 237 39.74 41.53 -4.14
N ASP A 238 40.31 42.16 -5.17
CA ASP A 238 39.97 41.94 -6.58
C ASP A 238 40.21 40.49 -6.99
N GLY A 239 41.35 39.89 -6.63
CA GLY A 239 41.62 38.47 -6.91
C GLY A 239 40.66 37.51 -6.19
N SER A 240 40.09 37.90 -5.05
CA SER A 240 39.06 37.12 -4.35
C SER A 240 37.69 37.28 -5.01
N ILE A 241 37.35 38.49 -5.46
CA ILE A 241 36.14 38.77 -6.25
C ILE A 241 36.17 38.01 -7.58
N GLU A 242 37.33 37.99 -8.26
CA GLU A 242 37.51 37.32 -9.54
C GLU A 242 37.34 35.79 -9.41
N LYS A 243 37.86 35.19 -8.33
CA LYS A 243 37.59 33.78 -8.00
C LYS A 243 36.10 33.50 -7.77
N ILE A 244 35.37 34.41 -7.14
CA ILE A 244 33.92 34.28 -6.93
C ILE A 244 33.17 34.41 -8.27
N LEU A 245 33.60 35.32 -9.15
CA LEU A 245 33.04 35.48 -10.50
C LEU A 245 33.33 34.26 -11.39
N GLU A 246 34.52 33.66 -11.28
CA GLU A 246 34.89 32.45 -12.00
C GLU A 246 34.06 31.24 -11.53
N LEU A 247 33.82 31.14 -10.21
CA LEU A 247 32.90 30.17 -9.62
C LEU A 247 31.47 30.36 -10.12
N ARG A 248 30.98 31.61 -10.17
CA ARG A 248 29.67 31.95 -10.72
C ARG A 248 29.55 31.55 -12.19
N LYS A 249 30.57 31.85 -13.00
CA LYS A 249 30.61 31.48 -14.42
C LYS A 249 30.55 29.96 -14.62
N LYS A 250 31.31 29.19 -13.83
CA LYS A 250 31.24 27.71 -13.85
C LYS A 250 29.86 27.19 -13.42
N PHE A 251 29.17 27.89 -12.51
CA PHE A 251 27.78 27.58 -12.15
C PHE A 251 26.80 27.88 -13.28
N ASP A 252 26.94 29.01 -13.98
CA ASP A 252 26.08 29.39 -15.11
C ASP A 252 26.29 28.49 -16.34
N GLU A 253 27.52 28.01 -16.58
CA GLU A 253 27.85 27.08 -17.68
C GLU A 253 27.45 25.63 -17.37
N GLY A 254 27.45 25.24 -16.09
CA GLY A 254 27.05 23.89 -15.64
C GLY A 254 25.55 23.58 -15.75
N ASP A 255 24.72 24.58 -16.06
CA ASP A 255 23.25 24.51 -16.10
C ASP A 255 22.70 23.55 -17.18
N THR A 256 23.55 23.03 -18.08
CA THR A 256 23.15 21.99 -19.06
C THR A 256 23.44 20.54 -18.63
N ALA A 257 24.29 20.30 -17.61
CA ALA A 257 24.71 18.94 -17.24
C ALA A 257 24.64 18.62 -15.73
N VAL A 258 24.68 19.62 -14.85
CA VAL A 258 24.72 19.42 -13.38
C VAL A 258 23.33 19.08 -12.80
N SER A 259 22.26 19.30 -13.57
CA SER A 259 20.88 18.89 -13.22
C SER A 259 20.72 17.38 -12.95
N ALA A 260 21.65 16.54 -13.42
CA ALA A 260 21.48 15.09 -13.34
C ALA A 260 22.22 14.36 -12.18
N ASN A 261 23.32 14.87 -11.61
CA ASN A 261 24.18 13.98 -10.79
C ASN A 261 24.98 14.55 -9.60
N VAL A 262 24.97 15.85 -9.31
CA VAL A 262 25.77 16.36 -8.17
C VAL A 262 24.88 16.62 -6.96
N SER A 263 24.76 15.60 -6.11
CA SER A 263 24.23 15.68 -4.75
C SER A 263 25.19 16.49 -3.87
N ILE A 264 25.24 17.81 -4.04
CA ILE A 264 25.80 18.69 -3.01
C ILE A 264 24.76 18.76 -1.90
N ASP A 265 25.03 18.10 -0.78
CA ASP A 265 24.16 18.13 0.40
C ASP A 265 24.15 19.56 0.96
N ALA A 266 23.14 20.33 0.58
CA ALA A 266 22.97 21.72 0.98
C ALA A 266 22.93 21.87 2.50
N ASN A 267 22.51 20.83 3.24
CA ASN A 267 22.55 20.84 4.70
C ASN A 267 23.99 20.83 5.21
N HIS A 268 24.88 20.03 4.63
CA HIS A 268 26.30 20.02 4.99
C HIS A 268 26.97 21.38 4.71
N VAL A 269 26.61 22.06 3.61
CA VAL A 269 27.12 23.40 3.31
C VAL A 269 26.61 24.42 4.32
N ILE A 270 25.31 24.41 4.64
CA ILE A 270 24.71 25.32 5.63
C ILE A 270 25.28 25.06 7.04
N GLU A 271 25.47 23.80 7.45
CA GLU A 271 26.07 23.45 8.74
C GLU A 271 27.54 23.88 8.83
N SER A 272 28.31 23.74 7.74
CA SER A 272 29.69 24.20 7.67
C SER A 272 29.82 25.74 7.71
N LEU A 273 28.83 26.45 7.19
CA LEU A 273 28.77 27.92 7.26
C LEU A 273 28.32 28.37 8.66
N ARG A 274 27.36 27.67 9.28
CA ARG A 274 26.87 27.98 10.62
C ARG A 274 27.93 27.72 11.70
N SER A 275 28.72 26.65 11.58
CA SER A 275 29.83 26.36 12.49
C SER A 275 30.97 27.37 12.35
N LYS A 276 31.21 27.91 11.15
CA LYS A 276 32.20 28.97 10.92
C LYS A 276 31.77 30.34 11.42
N VAL A 277 30.47 30.66 11.39
CA VAL A 277 29.93 31.95 11.86
C VAL A 277 29.71 31.95 13.39
N GLY A 278 29.36 30.81 14.00
CA GLY A 278 29.19 30.69 15.45
C GLY A 278 30.48 30.66 16.27
N GLY A 279 31.65 30.50 15.65
CA GLY A 279 32.94 30.35 16.34
C GLY A 279 33.69 31.64 16.68
N LYS A 280 33.19 32.83 16.30
CA LYS A 280 33.88 34.13 16.52
C LYS A 280 33.18 35.07 17.52
N GLY A 281 32.46 34.51 18.48
CA GLY A 281 31.78 35.26 19.55
C GLY A 281 32.24 34.88 20.96
N LYS A 282 33.53 35.03 21.25
CA LYS A 282 34.03 35.22 22.63
C LYS A 282 35.07 36.34 22.59
N ILE A 283 34.58 37.56 22.83
CA ILE A 283 35.32 38.63 23.49
C ILE A 283 34.48 38.97 24.72
#